data_AF-A0A448UYE8-F1
#
_entry.id   AF-A0A448UYE8-F1
#
_cell.length_a   1.000
_cell.length_b   1.000
_cell.length_c   1.000
_cell.angle_alpha   90.00
_cell.angle_beta   90.00
_cell.angle_gamma   90.00
#
_symmetry.space_group_name_H-M   'P 1'
#
loop_
_entity.id
_entity.type
_entity.pdbx_description
1 polymer ?
#
loop_
_entity_poly.entity_id
_entity_poly.type
_entity_poly.pdbx_seq_one_letter_code
_entity_poly.pdbx_strand_id
1 'polypeptide(L)'
;MAHPRWYVGNFSEGYHQVSQAIKYSLVDLNKFLDSFDEPIPNRCVIRPTATYAAFLDASYHPKYLVSHKTRSSLFDRLGSPPACPHEIGKQALEVERIALLDGDIPYFTDGILSNLMASEDNNNIKANNMSDFMTVPSATLKIFGSLPFNVINYIQNGAFAGIDSEVWDTRYDGDIKPFFSINFQSNSWLNILYDLTLQAYKLVVWDKVNSSASMYMQIVGADHRIQTVPMNAIYYEGQGILWLFHEASSEKGDADYAALLTAMLRALVDSPKYISDEPVSGFIGSFSQIRLVPLARQYLGDEIAKNLMATLIKWVCERMDKPNEIENLKVDYVTGLSGALAALGMLEGSSDSEVYYLRDRVHAVVINSLVKGELEDTYGIAHGPLGLMLGLVLGGRPLTDVEQQKLRILVYQRVEKELKGVEMQDVASKHAWCSGISGIAEAFAYVLNATGGLEEQDYKQLIELYDQFQHDIASLKGPTDFSLCHGLGGALSAWYRISCLLPELNLAEKVRGEAAQLRQRLCDGELEIRGGVRHATSSLGMMLGMSGVVLALNRIENGQEFTSFLSF
;
A
#
# COMPACT_ATOMS: atom_id res chain seq x y z
N MET A 1 17.13 -25.09 14.49
CA MET A 1 16.50 -23.88 15.05
C MET A 1 15.04 -23.92 14.64
N ALA A 2 14.08 -23.63 15.52
CA ALA A 2 12.64 -23.66 15.19
C ALA A 2 12.15 -22.23 14.98
N HIS A 3 11.84 -21.86 13.74
CA HIS A 3 11.36 -20.51 13.41
C HIS A 3 9.82 -20.44 13.54
N PRO A 4 9.23 -19.41 14.17
CA PRO A 4 7.78 -19.33 14.40
C PRO A 4 6.91 -19.47 13.14
N ARG A 5 7.41 -19.05 11.97
CA ARG A 5 6.69 -19.13 10.69
C ARG A 5 6.29 -20.54 10.28
N TRP A 6 7.07 -21.54 10.64
CA TRP A 6 6.75 -22.93 10.33
C TRP A 6 5.51 -23.43 11.07
N TYR A 7 5.06 -22.70 12.08
CA TYR A 7 3.94 -23.05 12.94
C TYR A 7 2.72 -22.14 12.74
N VAL A 8 2.67 -21.32 11.68
CA VAL A 8 1.51 -20.45 11.41
C VAL A 8 0.21 -21.26 11.34
N GLY A 9 0.22 -22.43 10.67
CA GLY A 9 -0.94 -23.30 10.60
C GLY A 9 -1.39 -23.83 11.97
N ASN A 10 -0.44 -24.25 12.81
CA ASN A 10 -0.72 -24.71 14.17
C ASN A 10 -1.30 -23.58 15.04
N PHE A 11 -0.79 -22.35 14.90
CA PHE A 11 -1.29 -21.19 15.62
C PHE A 11 -2.74 -20.86 15.22
N SER A 12 -3.01 -20.78 13.91
CA SER A 12 -4.34 -20.51 13.38
C SER A 12 -5.35 -21.58 13.79
N GLU A 13 -4.96 -22.85 13.76
CA GLU A 13 -5.80 -23.97 14.18
C GLU A 13 -6.09 -23.91 15.70
N GLY A 14 -5.07 -23.68 16.53
CA GLY A 14 -5.25 -23.52 17.98
C GLY A 14 -6.18 -22.35 18.31
N TYR A 15 -6.02 -21.21 17.63
CA TYR A 15 -6.92 -20.08 17.77
C TYR A 15 -8.36 -20.44 17.36
N HIS A 16 -8.54 -21.18 16.26
CA HIS A 16 -9.84 -21.62 15.80
C HIS A 16 -10.56 -22.49 16.83
N GLN A 17 -9.85 -23.50 17.37
CA GLN A 17 -10.38 -24.44 18.35
C GLN A 17 -10.82 -23.72 19.64
N VAL A 18 -9.97 -22.84 20.17
CA VAL A 18 -10.32 -22.04 21.37
C VAL A 18 -11.49 -21.11 21.08
N SER A 19 -11.52 -20.46 19.91
CA SER A 19 -12.63 -19.58 19.53
C SER A 19 -13.95 -20.35 19.42
N GLN A 20 -13.93 -21.56 18.87
CA GLN A 20 -15.11 -22.43 18.84
C GLN A 20 -15.54 -22.83 20.26
N ALA A 21 -14.60 -23.23 21.12
CA ALA A 21 -14.90 -23.58 22.50
C ALA A 21 -15.56 -22.41 23.26
N ILE A 22 -15.04 -21.19 23.11
CA ILE A 22 -15.64 -19.97 23.69
C ILE A 22 -17.07 -19.77 23.18
N LYS A 23 -17.31 -19.94 21.87
CA LYS A 23 -18.65 -19.81 21.27
C LYS A 23 -19.62 -20.85 21.82
N TYR A 24 -19.20 -22.11 21.96
CA TYR A 24 -20.04 -23.18 22.51
C TYR A 24 -20.35 -22.97 24.00
N SER A 25 -19.41 -22.40 24.75
CA SER A 25 -19.56 -22.15 26.19
C SER A 25 -20.00 -20.72 26.54
N LEU A 26 -20.47 -19.93 25.57
CA LEU A 26 -20.72 -18.49 25.76
C LEU A 26 -21.70 -18.20 26.92
N VAL A 27 -22.77 -18.98 27.04
CA VAL A 27 -23.78 -18.81 28.10
C VAL A 27 -23.18 -19.12 29.46
N ASP A 28 -22.43 -20.22 29.57
CA ASP A 28 -21.85 -20.66 30.84
C ASP A 28 -20.68 -19.76 31.26
N LEU A 29 -19.89 -19.27 30.30
CA LEU A 29 -18.85 -18.25 30.53
C LEU A 29 -19.46 -16.94 31.03
N ASN A 30 -20.55 -16.46 30.42
CA ASN A 30 -21.23 -15.26 30.92
C ASN A 30 -21.77 -15.47 32.32
N LYS A 31 -22.45 -16.60 32.62
CA LYS A 31 -22.91 -16.91 33.98
C LYS A 31 -21.77 -16.98 34.99
N PHE A 32 -20.63 -17.56 34.60
CA PHE A 32 -19.45 -17.62 35.43
C PHE A 32 -18.88 -16.22 35.71
N LEU A 33 -18.79 -15.37 34.67
CA LEU A 33 -18.34 -13.99 34.81
C LEU A 33 -19.32 -13.10 35.60
N ASP A 34 -20.61 -13.38 35.52
CA ASP A 34 -21.65 -12.69 36.30
C ASP A 34 -21.71 -13.19 37.76
N SER A 35 -21.00 -14.27 38.10
CA SER A 35 -20.93 -14.80 39.48
C SER A 35 -19.91 -14.10 40.37
N PHE A 36 -19.09 -13.20 39.81
CA PHE A 36 -18.18 -12.40 40.60
C PHE A 36 -18.94 -11.23 41.25
N ASP A 37 -18.96 -11.19 42.58
CA ASP A 37 -19.63 -10.14 43.36
C ASP A 37 -18.99 -8.76 43.19
N GLU A 38 -17.69 -8.72 42.84
CA GLU A 38 -16.93 -7.49 42.55
C GLU A 38 -16.26 -7.58 41.17
N PRO A 39 -16.13 -6.46 40.44
CA PRO A 39 -15.37 -6.42 39.19
C PRO A 39 -13.91 -6.83 39.41
N ILE A 40 -13.36 -7.61 38.48
CA ILE A 40 -11.93 -7.99 38.51
C ILE A 40 -11.10 -6.71 38.26
N PRO A 41 -10.25 -6.28 39.22
CA PRO A 41 -9.47 -5.06 39.06
C PRO A 41 -8.42 -5.24 37.97
N ASN A 42 -8.40 -4.32 37.01
CA ASN A 42 -7.47 -4.38 35.89
C ASN A 42 -6.30 -3.42 36.09
N ARG A 43 -5.09 -3.90 35.84
CA ARG A 43 -3.92 -3.01 35.71
C ARG A 43 -4.04 -2.22 34.40
N CYS A 44 -4.03 -0.90 34.49
CA CYS A 44 -4.07 -0.01 33.34
C CYS A 44 -2.66 0.51 33.04
N VAL A 45 -2.15 0.21 31.85
CA VAL A 45 -0.86 0.74 31.37
C VAL A 45 -1.11 2.00 30.56
N ILE A 46 -1.16 3.16 31.23
CA ILE A 46 -1.50 4.45 30.59
C ILE A 46 -0.31 5.12 29.85
N ARG A 47 0.90 4.58 30.05
CA ARG A 47 2.13 4.91 29.33
C ARG A 47 3.04 3.67 29.29
N PRO A 48 3.80 3.44 28.20
CA PRO A 48 4.74 2.33 28.13
C PRO A 48 5.76 2.36 29.29
N THR A 49 5.95 1.20 29.95
CA THR A 49 6.89 1.07 31.08
C THR A 49 8.32 1.46 30.72
N ALA A 50 8.74 1.23 29.47
CA ALA A 50 10.05 1.62 28.97
C ALA A 50 10.29 3.14 29.08
N THR A 51 9.25 3.96 28.88
CA THR A 51 9.35 5.41 29.07
C THR A 51 9.68 5.75 30.52
N TYR A 52 8.94 5.17 31.48
CA TYR A 52 9.21 5.39 32.91
C TYR A 52 10.60 4.91 33.31
N ALA A 53 11.01 3.73 32.84
CA ALA A 53 12.34 3.17 33.12
C ALA A 53 13.46 4.11 32.64
N ALA A 54 13.33 4.68 31.43
CA ALA A 54 14.31 5.63 30.90
C ALA A 54 14.37 6.92 31.75
N PHE A 55 13.23 7.42 32.23
CA PHE A 55 13.19 8.58 33.12
C PHE A 55 13.79 8.28 34.50
N LEU A 56 13.52 7.11 35.09
CA LEU A 56 14.11 6.69 36.35
C LEU A 56 15.63 6.53 36.24
N ASP A 57 16.11 5.86 35.21
CA ASP A 57 17.55 5.67 34.95
C ASP A 57 18.27 7.03 34.81
N ALA A 58 17.69 7.94 34.01
CA ALA A 58 18.18 9.31 33.91
C ALA A 58 18.14 10.06 35.26
N SER A 59 17.15 9.79 36.12
CA SER A 59 17.00 10.45 37.42
C SER A 59 18.11 10.08 38.42
N TYR A 60 18.80 8.96 38.20
CA TYR A 60 19.93 8.52 39.02
C TYR A 60 21.29 9.08 38.59
N HIS A 61 21.35 9.85 37.50
CA HIS A 61 22.56 10.55 37.13
C HIS A 61 22.91 11.64 38.18
N PRO A 62 24.19 11.85 38.54
CA PRO A 62 24.59 12.81 39.57
C PRO A 62 24.01 14.22 39.39
N LYS A 63 23.85 14.66 38.14
CA LYS A 63 23.17 15.93 37.76
C LYS A 63 21.80 16.10 38.43
N TYR A 64 21.03 15.03 38.58
CA TYR A 64 19.67 15.07 39.11
C TYR A 64 19.61 14.69 40.59
N LEU A 65 20.62 14.01 41.14
CA LEU A 65 20.73 13.67 42.56
C LEU A 65 21.17 14.83 43.47
N VAL A 66 21.62 15.96 42.89
CA VAL A 66 22.07 17.13 43.67
C VAL A 66 20.98 17.76 44.54
N SER A 67 19.71 17.65 44.16
CA SER A 67 18.59 18.15 44.96
C SER A 67 17.26 17.56 44.49
N HIS A 68 16.28 17.51 45.41
CA HIS A 68 14.90 17.14 45.08
C HIS A 68 14.32 17.99 43.93
N LYS A 69 14.59 19.31 43.95
CA LYS A 69 14.12 20.24 42.91
C LYS A 69 14.68 19.87 41.53
N THR A 70 15.97 19.53 41.46
CA THR A 70 16.60 19.15 40.19
C THR A 70 16.06 17.82 39.68
N ARG A 71 15.86 16.83 40.56
CA ARG A 71 15.22 15.55 40.18
C ARG A 71 13.79 15.74 39.69
N SER A 72 12.98 16.54 40.40
CA SER A 72 11.61 16.87 39.99
C SER A 72 11.56 17.55 38.61
N SER A 73 12.50 18.45 38.30
CA SER A 73 12.55 19.13 37.00
C SER A 73 12.77 18.19 35.80
N LEU A 74 13.35 17.00 36.04
CA LEU A 74 13.44 15.98 35.01
C LEU A 74 12.05 15.42 34.68
N PHE A 75 11.26 15.08 35.70
CA PHE A 75 9.92 14.51 35.52
C PHE A 75 8.89 15.54 35.04
N ASP A 76 9.13 16.84 35.22
CA ASP A 76 8.34 17.93 34.61
C ASP A 76 8.33 17.89 33.07
N ARG A 77 9.27 17.15 32.47
CA ARG A 77 9.33 16.96 31.01
C ARG A 77 8.32 15.93 30.50
N LEU A 78 7.67 15.17 31.39
CA LEU A 78 6.57 14.30 31.02
C LEU A 78 5.34 15.17 30.69
N GLY A 79 4.78 14.99 29.49
CA GLY A 79 3.45 15.51 29.15
C GLY A 79 2.35 14.56 29.65
N SER A 80 1.09 14.94 29.48
CA SER A 80 -0.05 14.08 29.84
C SER A 80 0.09 12.66 29.26
N PRO A 81 -0.31 11.61 30.00
CA PRO A 81 -0.23 10.24 29.54
C PRO A 81 -1.11 10.01 28.30
N PRO A 82 -0.60 9.34 27.25
CA PRO A 82 -1.27 9.26 25.95
C PRO A 82 -2.49 8.35 25.95
N ALA A 83 -2.53 7.33 26.81
CA ALA A 83 -3.64 6.37 26.88
C ALA A 83 -4.64 6.71 28.00
N CYS A 84 -4.69 7.98 28.39
CA CYS A 84 -5.57 8.51 29.42
C CYS A 84 -6.50 9.56 28.78
N PRO A 85 -7.76 9.72 29.24
CA PRO A 85 -8.64 10.77 28.75
C PRO A 85 -8.02 12.14 29.06
N HIS A 86 -8.27 13.11 28.19
CA HIS A 86 -7.68 14.44 28.30
C HIS A 86 -8.06 15.12 29.63
N GLU A 87 -9.27 14.84 30.11
CA GLU A 87 -9.88 15.38 31.32
C GLU A 87 -9.04 15.06 32.56
N ILE A 88 -8.58 13.82 32.72
CA ILE A 88 -7.78 13.40 33.89
C ILE A 88 -6.27 13.38 33.64
N GLY A 89 -5.81 13.85 32.48
CA GLY A 89 -4.41 13.76 32.08
C GLY A 89 -3.45 14.47 33.04
N LYS A 90 -3.89 15.56 33.68
CA LYS A 90 -3.07 16.31 34.65
C LYS A 90 -2.94 15.57 35.99
N GLN A 91 -4.03 15.00 36.48
CA GLN A 91 -4.09 14.26 37.72
C GLN A 91 -3.28 12.96 37.59
N ALA A 92 -3.47 12.26 36.47
CA ALA A 92 -2.69 11.05 36.18
C ALA A 92 -1.20 11.38 36.09
N LEU A 93 -0.81 12.48 35.43
CA LEU A 93 0.58 12.94 35.38
C LEU A 93 1.15 13.24 36.77
N GLU A 94 0.37 13.82 37.68
CA GLU A 94 0.85 14.07 39.04
C GLU A 94 1.10 12.77 39.81
N VAL A 95 0.22 11.78 39.66
CA VAL A 95 0.44 10.44 40.21
C VAL A 95 1.69 9.78 39.61
N GLU A 96 1.90 9.92 38.29
CA GLU A 96 3.13 9.45 37.63
C GLU A 96 4.38 10.09 38.27
N ARG A 97 4.36 11.41 38.49
CA ARG A 97 5.50 12.16 39.02
C ARG A 97 5.83 11.79 40.46
N ILE A 98 4.82 11.60 41.31
CA ILE A 98 5.00 11.18 42.70
C ILE A 98 5.69 9.82 42.75
N ALA A 99 5.15 8.83 42.03
CA ALA A 99 5.74 7.49 41.98
C ALA A 99 7.19 7.50 41.45
N LEU A 100 7.46 8.27 40.39
CA LEU A 100 8.82 8.40 39.84
C LEU A 100 9.80 9.09 40.81
N LEU A 101 9.34 10.07 41.59
CA LEU A 101 10.15 10.71 42.65
C LEU A 101 10.49 9.72 43.76
N ASP A 102 9.58 8.82 44.10
CA ASP A 102 9.80 7.74 45.06
C ASP A 102 10.69 6.61 44.50
N GLY A 103 10.98 6.63 43.20
CA GLY A 103 11.82 5.65 42.51
C GLY A 103 11.05 4.47 41.92
N ASP A 104 9.72 4.54 41.93
CA ASP A 104 8.83 3.50 41.47
C ASP A 104 8.35 3.73 40.03
N ILE A 105 7.98 2.63 39.37
CA ILE A 105 7.22 2.67 38.11
C ILE A 105 5.75 2.94 38.47
N PRO A 106 5.12 4.00 37.95
CA PRO A 106 3.72 4.29 38.21
C PRO A 106 2.80 3.10 37.94
N TYR A 107 1.86 2.87 38.87
CA TYR A 107 0.92 1.75 38.82
C TYR A 107 -0.51 2.28 38.87
N PHE A 108 -1.27 2.02 37.81
CA PHE A 108 -2.68 2.40 37.72
C PHE A 108 -3.56 1.16 37.64
N THR A 109 -4.72 1.26 38.27
CA THR A 109 -5.85 0.37 38.04
C THR A 109 -7.03 1.15 37.50
N ASP A 110 -7.98 0.43 36.94
CA ASP A 110 -9.29 0.97 36.54
C ASP A 110 -9.98 1.74 37.68
N GLY A 111 -9.93 1.23 38.91
CA GLY A 111 -10.43 1.93 40.11
C GLY A 111 -9.68 3.23 40.43
N ILE A 112 -8.35 3.25 40.28
CA ILE A 112 -7.56 4.48 40.49
C ILE A 112 -7.96 5.54 39.47
N LEU A 113 -8.02 5.18 38.19
CA LEU A 113 -8.41 6.11 37.12
C LEU A 113 -9.84 6.62 37.29
N SER A 114 -10.76 5.74 37.71
CA SER A 114 -12.14 6.10 38.01
C SER A 114 -12.25 7.15 39.12
N ASN A 115 -11.44 7.00 40.18
CA ASN A 115 -11.39 7.97 41.27
C ASN A 115 -10.84 9.33 40.82
N LEU A 116 -9.85 9.34 39.91
CA LEU A 116 -9.35 10.58 39.32
C LEU A 116 -10.44 11.30 38.52
N MET A 117 -11.26 10.57 37.75
CA MET A 117 -12.38 11.14 36.99
C MET A 117 -13.46 11.72 37.92
N ALA A 118 -13.80 11.02 39.01
CA ALA A 118 -14.77 11.51 39.99
C ALA A 118 -14.31 12.77 40.73
N SER A 119 -13.01 13.05 40.78
CA SER A 119 -12.45 14.24 41.43
C SER A 119 -12.49 15.53 40.59
N GLU A 120 -12.82 15.44 39.29
CA GLU A 120 -12.90 16.57 38.33
C GLU A 120 -14.26 17.29 38.33
N ASP A 121 -15.18 16.96 39.24
CA ASP A 121 -16.61 17.31 39.20
C ASP A 121 -16.88 18.84 39.21
N ASN A 122 -16.77 19.46 38.04
CA ASN A 122 -17.20 20.82 37.74
C ASN A 122 -18.37 20.73 36.73
N ASN A 123 -19.50 20.25 37.25
CA ASN A 123 -20.88 20.55 36.84
C ASN A 123 -21.33 20.45 35.37
N ASN A 124 -20.59 19.92 34.39
CA ASN A 124 -21.15 19.74 33.03
C ASN A 124 -20.45 18.75 32.08
N ILE A 125 -19.73 17.75 32.58
CA ILE A 125 -19.13 16.73 31.71
C ILE A 125 -19.99 15.46 31.76
N LYS A 126 -20.59 15.13 30.61
CA LYS A 126 -21.39 13.92 30.37
C LYS A 126 -20.66 12.69 30.89
N ALA A 127 -21.43 11.78 31.50
CA ALA A 127 -21.06 10.44 31.96
C ALA A 127 -20.58 9.48 30.84
N ASN A 128 -19.71 9.94 29.95
CA ASN A 128 -19.02 9.13 28.97
C ASN A 128 -17.61 8.85 29.49
N ASN A 129 -17.27 7.55 29.56
CA ASN A 129 -15.92 6.98 29.59
C ASN A 129 -15.32 6.50 30.92
N MET A 130 -16.14 6.18 31.94
CA MET A 130 -15.69 5.27 33.02
C MET A 130 -15.52 3.83 32.50
N SER A 131 -16.29 3.46 31.47
CA SER A 131 -16.28 2.15 30.81
C SER A 131 -15.00 1.85 30.02
N ASP A 132 -14.17 2.86 29.74
CA ASP A 132 -13.03 2.71 28.84
C ASP A 132 -11.82 2.05 29.53
N PHE A 133 -11.76 2.12 30.87
CA PHE A 133 -10.71 1.49 31.68
C PHE A 133 -11.17 0.18 32.32
N MET A 134 -12.48 0.03 32.52
CA MET A 134 -13.08 -1.19 33.04
C MET A 134 -13.16 -2.22 31.91
N THR A 135 -12.45 -3.33 32.04
CA THR A 135 -12.73 -4.47 31.16
C THR A 135 -14.06 -5.07 31.61
N VAL A 136 -15.04 -5.14 30.72
CA VAL A 136 -16.31 -5.85 30.95
C VAL A 136 -16.30 -7.11 30.07
N PRO A 137 -15.78 -8.25 30.55
CA PRO A 137 -15.61 -9.45 29.73
C PRO A 137 -16.91 -9.92 29.08
N SER A 138 -18.05 -9.75 29.76
CA SER A 138 -19.37 -10.10 29.22
C SER A 138 -19.76 -9.23 28.01
N ALA A 139 -19.35 -7.96 27.96
CA ALA A 139 -19.54 -7.10 26.79
C ALA A 139 -18.66 -7.56 25.61
N THR A 140 -17.40 -7.90 25.87
CA THR A 140 -16.50 -8.45 24.85
C THR A 140 -17.00 -9.80 24.32
N LEU A 141 -17.49 -10.68 25.19
CA LEU A 141 -18.06 -11.97 24.79
C LEU A 141 -19.30 -11.81 23.92
N LYS A 142 -20.16 -10.81 24.16
CA LYS A 142 -21.34 -10.55 23.31
C LYS A 142 -20.97 -10.27 21.85
N ILE A 143 -19.83 -9.64 21.60
CA ILE A 143 -19.35 -9.34 20.25
C ILE A 143 -18.31 -10.34 19.75
N PHE A 144 -17.96 -11.35 20.56
CA PHE A 144 -16.90 -12.30 20.24
C PHE A 144 -17.27 -13.15 19.03
N GLY A 145 -16.36 -13.20 18.07
CA GLY A 145 -16.57 -13.94 16.82
C GLY A 145 -17.56 -13.30 15.86
N SER A 146 -17.86 -12.01 16.03
CA SER A 146 -18.53 -11.17 15.03
C SER A 146 -17.71 -11.03 13.75
N LEU A 147 -16.39 -11.10 13.84
CA LEU A 147 -15.49 -11.15 12.69
C LEU A 147 -15.37 -12.58 12.13
N PRO A 148 -15.39 -12.76 10.80
CA PRO A 148 -15.12 -14.04 10.17
C PRO A 148 -13.72 -14.56 10.51
N PHE A 149 -13.59 -15.87 10.71
CA PHE A 149 -12.31 -16.50 11.02
C PHE A 149 -11.23 -16.22 9.96
N ASN A 150 -11.60 -16.16 8.67
CA ASN A 150 -10.66 -15.88 7.60
C ASN A 150 -10.01 -14.49 7.73
N VAL A 151 -10.76 -13.49 8.21
CA VAL A 151 -10.23 -12.15 8.49
C VAL A 151 -9.15 -12.23 9.57
N ILE A 152 -9.46 -12.89 10.69
CA ILE A 152 -8.50 -13.06 11.79
C ILE A 152 -7.28 -13.87 11.37
N ASN A 153 -7.49 -14.96 10.63
CA ASN A 153 -6.42 -15.81 10.13
C ASN A 153 -5.48 -15.04 9.17
N TYR A 154 -6.03 -14.14 8.36
CA TYR A 154 -5.24 -13.29 7.47
C TYR A 154 -4.40 -12.25 8.22
N ILE A 155 -4.95 -11.66 9.30
CA ILE A 155 -4.19 -10.78 10.20
C ILE A 155 -3.05 -11.54 10.88
N GLN A 156 -3.34 -12.75 11.38
CA GLN A 156 -2.31 -13.62 11.98
C GLN A 156 -1.23 -13.95 10.96
N ASN A 157 -1.59 -14.34 9.74
CA ASN A 157 -0.64 -14.61 8.66
C ASN A 157 0.29 -13.42 8.41
N GLY A 158 -0.24 -12.20 8.35
CA GLY A 158 0.54 -10.98 8.19
C GLY A 158 1.49 -10.70 9.36
N ALA A 159 1.06 -10.97 10.60
CA ALA A 159 1.91 -10.84 11.77
C ALA A 159 3.10 -11.84 11.74
N PHE A 160 2.88 -13.07 11.27
CA PHE A 160 3.95 -14.06 11.09
C PHE A 160 4.89 -13.72 9.92
N ALA A 161 4.35 -13.16 8.83
CA ALA A 161 5.12 -12.67 7.70
C ALA A 161 6.03 -11.49 8.10
N GLY A 162 5.55 -10.64 9.02
CA GLY A 162 6.28 -9.47 9.53
C GLY A 162 7.33 -9.77 10.60
N ILE A 163 7.59 -11.02 10.98
CA ILE A 163 8.54 -11.36 12.06
C ILE A 163 9.98 -10.93 11.71
N ASP A 164 10.38 -10.99 10.44
CA ASP A 164 11.72 -10.53 10.06
C ASP A 164 11.83 -9.02 10.17
N SER A 165 13.05 -8.58 10.46
CA SER A 165 13.42 -7.18 10.48
C SER A 165 13.64 -6.60 9.08
N GLU A 166 13.71 -7.44 8.04
CA GLU A 166 13.99 -7.04 6.66
C GLU A 166 13.33 -8.04 5.69
N VAL A 167 12.57 -7.56 4.71
CA VAL A 167 11.83 -8.38 3.73
C VAL A 167 12.60 -8.62 2.43
N TRP A 168 13.67 -7.86 2.20
CA TRP A 168 14.48 -7.93 0.97
C TRP A 168 15.61 -8.95 1.08
N ASP A 169 16.14 -9.17 2.29
CA ASP A 169 17.28 -10.06 2.54
C ASP A 169 16.90 -11.54 2.55
N THR A 170 17.80 -12.38 2.03
CA THR A 170 17.65 -13.83 2.06
C THR A 170 17.94 -14.38 3.46
N ARG A 171 16.97 -15.05 4.09
CA ARG A 171 17.19 -15.81 5.32
C ARG A 171 17.06 -17.31 5.11
N TYR A 172 17.80 -18.07 5.92
CA TYR A 172 17.84 -19.53 5.92
C TYR A 172 16.54 -20.18 6.45
N ASP A 173 15.66 -19.42 7.08
CA ASP A 173 14.51 -19.92 7.84
C ASP A 173 13.26 -20.21 7.00
N GLY A 174 13.37 -20.22 5.67
CA GLY A 174 12.29 -20.61 4.74
C GLY A 174 11.11 -19.64 4.66
N ASP A 175 10.25 -19.87 3.67
CA ASP A 175 9.08 -19.01 3.39
C ASP A 175 7.87 -19.37 4.26
N ILE A 176 7.02 -18.37 4.50
CA ILE A 176 5.68 -18.60 5.04
C ILE A 176 4.80 -19.24 3.97
N LYS A 177 3.95 -20.19 4.36
CA LYS A 177 2.96 -20.76 3.43
C LYS A 177 2.04 -19.63 2.91
N PRO A 178 1.83 -19.54 1.58
CA PRO A 178 0.86 -18.60 1.02
C PRO A 178 -0.54 -18.80 1.62
N PHE A 179 -1.19 -17.70 1.95
CA PHE A 179 -2.58 -17.64 2.42
C PHE A 179 -3.57 -17.91 1.28
N PHE A 180 -3.35 -17.31 0.11
CA PHE A 180 -4.18 -17.53 -1.06
C PHE A 180 -3.75 -18.78 -1.81
N SER A 181 -4.73 -19.60 -2.18
CA SER A 181 -4.52 -20.79 -3.00
C SER A 181 -4.97 -20.49 -4.42
N ILE A 182 -4.04 -20.19 -5.32
CA ILE A 182 -4.37 -19.88 -6.71
C ILE A 182 -4.48 -21.18 -7.52
N ASN A 183 -5.64 -21.42 -8.13
CA ASN A 183 -5.84 -22.59 -8.97
C ASN A 183 -5.41 -22.36 -10.43
N PHE A 184 -4.19 -22.80 -10.76
CA PHE A 184 -3.64 -22.73 -12.12
C PHE A 184 -4.14 -23.81 -13.08
N GLN A 185 -4.93 -24.80 -12.62
CA GLN A 185 -5.58 -25.78 -13.53
C GLN A 185 -6.69 -25.15 -14.38
N SER A 186 -7.03 -23.89 -14.11
CA SER A 186 -7.90 -23.10 -14.97
C SER A 186 -7.29 -22.88 -16.36
N ASN A 187 -8.15 -22.87 -17.39
CA ASN A 187 -7.77 -22.54 -18.77
C ASN A 187 -7.60 -21.05 -19.06
N SER A 188 -7.83 -20.13 -18.09
CA SER A 188 -7.72 -18.68 -18.29
C SER A 188 -7.27 -17.90 -17.05
N TRP A 189 -6.63 -16.73 -17.25
CA TRP A 189 -6.31 -15.77 -16.19
C TRP A 189 -7.57 -15.12 -15.59
N LEU A 190 -8.65 -15.04 -16.38
CA LEU A 190 -9.95 -14.57 -15.93
C LEU A 190 -10.52 -15.41 -14.76
N ASN A 191 -10.44 -16.72 -14.88
CA ASN A 191 -10.88 -17.63 -13.83
C ASN A 191 -9.98 -17.55 -12.58
N ILE A 192 -8.67 -17.33 -12.76
CA ILE A 192 -7.73 -17.08 -11.67
C ILE A 192 -8.10 -15.77 -10.95
N LEU A 193 -8.43 -14.72 -11.71
CA LEU A 193 -8.94 -13.46 -11.18
C LEU A 193 -10.19 -13.71 -10.32
N TYR A 194 -11.19 -14.43 -10.82
CA TYR A 194 -12.41 -14.73 -10.04
C TYR A 194 -12.15 -15.54 -8.78
N ASP A 195 -11.26 -16.53 -8.84
CA ASP A 195 -10.89 -17.33 -7.68
C ASP A 195 -10.21 -16.46 -6.61
N LEU A 196 -9.29 -15.57 -7.02
CA LEU A 196 -8.66 -14.61 -6.11
C LEU A 196 -9.69 -13.63 -5.54
N THR A 197 -10.61 -13.10 -6.36
CA THR A 197 -11.68 -12.21 -5.91
C THR A 197 -12.57 -12.89 -4.87
N LEU A 198 -12.94 -14.16 -5.08
CA LEU A 198 -13.74 -14.92 -4.13
C LEU A 198 -13.01 -15.14 -2.80
N GLN A 199 -11.69 -15.36 -2.85
CA GLN A 199 -10.87 -15.45 -1.64
C GLN A 199 -10.75 -14.09 -0.93
N ALA A 200 -10.57 -12.99 -1.66
CA ALA A 200 -10.54 -11.63 -1.14
C ALA A 200 -11.89 -11.23 -0.50
N TYR A 201 -13.02 -11.61 -1.11
CA TYR A 201 -14.36 -11.36 -0.59
C TYR A 201 -14.55 -11.95 0.82
N LYS A 202 -13.95 -13.10 1.11
CA LYS A 202 -14.00 -13.74 2.44
C LYS A 202 -13.23 -12.98 3.53
N LEU A 203 -12.42 -12.00 3.14
CA LEU A 203 -11.63 -11.14 4.03
C LEU A 203 -12.30 -9.78 4.29
N VAL A 204 -13.44 -9.51 3.65
CA VAL A 204 -14.17 -8.27 3.82
C VAL A 204 -14.89 -8.22 5.16
N VAL A 205 -14.76 -7.08 5.83
CA VAL A 205 -15.60 -6.68 6.96
C VAL A 205 -16.63 -5.69 6.43
N TRP A 206 -17.88 -6.14 6.33
CA TRP A 206 -18.97 -5.35 5.75
C TRP A 206 -20.04 -5.03 6.79
N ASP A 207 -20.16 -3.75 7.10
CA ASP A 207 -21.30 -3.20 7.83
C ASP A 207 -22.40 -2.79 6.83
N LYS A 208 -23.36 -3.71 6.62
CA LYS A 208 -24.51 -3.46 5.73
C LYS A 208 -25.44 -2.37 6.26
N VAL A 209 -25.48 -2.13 7.57
CA VAL A 209 -26.36 -1.11 8.18
C VAL A 209 -25.84 0.28 7.82
N ASN A 210 -24.54 0.50 8.00
CA ASN A 210 -23.90 1.78 7.67
C ASN A 210 -23.42 1.88 6.21
N SER A 211 -23.70 0.86 5.39
CA SER A 211 -23.26 0.78 3.98
C SER A 211 -21.76 1.06 3.82
N SER A 212 -20.94 0.50 4.73
CA SER A 212 -19.50 0.69 4.78
C SER A 212 -18.80 -0.66 4.81
N ALA A 213 -17.73 -0.80 4.02
CA ALA A 213 -16.96 -2.02 3.95
C ALA A 213 -15.46 -1.72 3.89
N SER A 214 -14.66 -2.60 4.49
CA SER A 214 -13.21 -2.54 4.42
C SER A 214 -12.63 -3.94 4.57
N MET A 215 -11.31 -4.05 4.50
CA MET A 215 -10.58 -5.27 4.84
C MET A 215 -9.19 -4.91 5.36
N TYR A 216 -8.48 -5.90 5.89
CA TYR A 216 -7.06 -5.76 6.17
C TYR A 216 -6.27 -6.17 4.93
N MET A 217 -5.10 -5.55 4.74
CA MET A 217 -4.15 -5.88 3.69
C MET A 217 -2.73 -5.93 4.24
N GLN A 218 -1.86 -6.69 3.58
CA GLN A 218 -0.45 -6.82 3.95
C GLN A 218 0.40 -5.96 3.00
N ILE A 219 1.18 -5.05 3.55
CA ILE A 219 2.08 -4.14 2.83
C ILE A 219 3.49 -4.19 3.39
N VAL A 220 4.45 -3.61 2.66
CA VAL A 220 5.79 -3.34 3.20
C VAL A 220 5.76 -2.00 3.92
N GLY A 221 6.03 -2.02 5.21
CA GLY A 221 6.14 -0.81 6.02
C GLY A 221 7.44 -0.05 5.76
N ALA A 222 7.50 1.18 6.28
CA ALA A 222 8.70 2.02 6.22
C ALA A 222 9.92 1.41 6.94
N ASP A 223 9.70 0.46 7.86
CA ASP A 223 10.73 -0.31 8.54
C ASP A 223 11.15 -1.57 7.76
N HIS A 224 10.73 -1.68 6.49
CA HIS A 224 10.97 -2.82 5.60
C HIS A 224 10.44 -4.15 6.14
N ARG A 225 9.36 -4.12 6.94
CA ARG A 225 8.69 -5.31 7.45
C ARG A 225 7.29 -5.44 6.86
N ILE A 226 6.75 -6.66 6.86
CA ILE A 226 5.34 -6.84 6.52
C ILE A 226 4.48 -6.28 7.63
N GLN A 227 3.60 -5.37 7.27
CA GLN A 227 2.62 -4.77 8.17
C GLN A 227 1.23 -5.13 7.68
N THR A 228 0.35 -5.49 8.62
CA THR A 228 -1.07 -5.62 8.35
C THR A 228 -1.75 -4.30 8.67
N VAL A 229 -2.30 -3.67 7.65
CA VAL A 229 -2.94 -2.35 7.73
C VAL A 229 -4.40 -2.45 7.25
N PRO A 230 -5.30 -1.56 7.70
CA PRO A 230 -6.58 -1.38 7.04
C PRO A 230 -6.39 -1.02 5.56
N MET A 231 -7.31 -1.46 4.71
CA MET A 231 -7.29 -1.14 3.28
C MET A 231 -7.24 0.37 3.07
N ASN A 232 -6.28 0.82 2.27
CA ASN A 232 -6.10 2.22 1.91
C ASN A 232 -6.49 2.47 0.45
N ALA A 233 -6.49 3.74 0.05
CA ALA A 233 -6.78 4.18 -1.30
C ALA A 233 -5.50 4.45 -2.13
N ILE A 234 -4.34 3.96 -1.68
CA ILE A 234 -3.06 4.21 -2.36
C ILE A 234 -2.96 3.32 -3.62
N TYR A 235 -2.58 3.91 -4.75
CA TYR A 235 -2.51 3.18 -6.02
C TYR A 235 -1.54 2.01 -5.98
N TYR A 236 -0.33 2.22 -5.45
CA TYR A 236 0.72 1.21 -5.33
C TYR A 236 0.28 -0.01 -4.49
N GLU A 237 -0.76 0.15 -3.68
CA GLU A 237 -1.19 -0.80 -2.68
C GLU A 237 -2.70 -1.12 -2.83
N GLY A 238 -3.58 -0.50 -2.03
CA GLY A 238 -4.95 -0.94 -1.81
C GLY A 238 -5.89 -0.78 -3.02
N GLN A 239 -5.58 0.08 -3.99
CA GLN A 239 -6.43 0.22 -5.18
C GLN A 239 -6.49 -1.09 -6.00
N GLY A 240 -5.45 -1.93 -5.99
CA GLY A 240 -5.47 -3.22 -6.66
C GLY A 240 -6.67 -4.09 -6.25
N ILE A 241 -7.09 -4.03 -4.99
CA ILE A 241 -8.25 -4.75 -4.45
C ILE A 241 -9.56 -4.19 -5.02
N LEU A 242 -9.69 -2.87 -5.08
CA LEU A 242 -10.89 -2.21 -5.62
C LEU A 242 -11.09 -2.59 -7.09
N TRP A 243 -10.00 -2.58 -7.87
CA TRP A 243 -10.08 -2.93 -9.29
C TRP A 243 -10.28 -4.43 -9.51
N LEU A 244 -9.77 -5.29 -8.62
CA LEU A 244 -10.06 -6.71 -8.61
C LEU A 244 -11.57 -7.00 -8.46
N PHE A 245 -12.25 -6.29 -7.55
CA PHE A 245 -13.70 -6.39 -7.41
C PHE A 245 -14.45 -5.75 -8.58
N HIS A 246 -13.95 -4.63 -9.11
CA HIS A 246 -14.56 -3.95 -10.28
C HIS A 246 -14.60 -4.87 -11.49
N GLU A 247 -13.48 -5.48 -11.87
CA GLU A 247 -13.44 -6.39 -13.02
C GLU A 247 -14.33 -7.62 -12.81
N ALA A 248 -14.38 -8.14 -11.58
CA ALA A 248 -15.27 -9.24 -11.27
C ALA A 248 -16.76 -8.87 -11.38
N SER A 249 -17.11 -7.62 -11.04
CA SER A 249 -18.49 -7.10 -11.11
C SER A 249 -18.94 -6.89 -12.56
N SER A 250 -18.09 -6.29 -13.40
CA SER A 250 -18.41 -5.94 -14.80
C SER A 250 -18.74 -7.15 -15.66
N GLU A 251 -18.08 -8.29 -15.43
CA GLU A 251 -18.23 -9.49 -16.28
C GLU A 251 -19.35 -10.44 -15.83
N LYS A 252 -19.61 -10.57 -14.52
CA LYS A 252 -20.65 -11.49 -13.99
C LYS A 252 -21.98 -10.82 -13.68
N GLY A 253 -22.06 -9.49 -13.70
CA GLY A 253 -23.27 -8.75 -13.30
C GLY A 253 -23.70 -9.04 -11.85
N ASP A 254 -22.75 -9.42 -11.00
CA ASP A 254 -23.03 -9.79 -9.61
C ASP A 254 -23.32 -8.54 -8.78
N ALA A 255 -24.60 -8.37 -8.41
CA ALA A 255 -25.08 -7.21 -7.66
C ALA A 255 -24.39 -7.06 -6.29
N ASP A 256 -23.86 -8.14 -5.72
CA ASP A 256 -23.18 -8.10 -4.43
C ASP A 256 -21.81 -7.40 -4.51
N TYR A 257 -21.07 -7.56 -5.62
CA TYR A 257 -19.78 -6.87 -5.79
C TYR A 257 -19.94 -5.38 -6.07
N ALA A 258 -20.97 -4.98 -6.82
CA ALA A 258 -21.25 -3.56 -7.03
C ALA A 258 -21.61 -2.86 -5.72
N ALA A 259 -22.48 -3.47 -4.89
CA ALA A 259 -22.84 -2.92 -3.58
C ALA A 259 -21.64 -2.86 -2.63
N LEU A 260 -20.80 -3.89 -2.64
CA LEU A 260 -19.55 -3.93 -1.89
C LEU A 260 -18.60 -2.80 -2.31
N LEU A 261 -18.38 -2.61 -3.60
CA LEU A 261 -17.52 -1.54 -4.14
C LEU A 261 -18.03 -0.16 -3.74
N THR A 262 -19.33 0.10 -3.85
CA THR A 262 -19.93 1.33 -3.36
C THR A 262 -19.63 1.55 -1.87
N ALA A 263 -19.78 0.51 -1.04
CA ALA A 263 -19.51 0.59 0.40
C ALA A 263 -18.02 0.82 0.73
N MET A 264 -17.10 0.18 -0.01
CA MET A 264 -15.66 0.38 0.12
C MET A 264 -15.22 1.78 -0.33
N LEU A 265 -15.72 2.24 -1.47
CA LEU A 265 -15.36 3.55 -2.03
C LEU A 265 -15.86 4.69 -1.14
N ARG A 266 -17.08 4.62 -0.60
CA ARG A 266 -17.58 5.64 0.35
C ARG A 266 -16.66 5.79 1.56
N ALA A 267 -16.25 4.67 2.16
CA ALA A 267 -15.35 4.67 3.32
C ALA A 267 -13.99 5.33 3.03
N LEU A 268 -13.53 5.31 1.77
CA LEU A 268 -12.26 5.89 1.35
C LEU A 268 -12.38 7.34 0.87
N VAL A 269 -13.49 7.71 0.22
CA VAL A 269 -13.65 9.00 -0.47
C VAL A 269 -14.30 10.08 0.41
N ASP A 270 -15.14 9.72 1.37
CA ASP A 270 -15.93 10.70 2.14
C ASP A 270 -15.08 11.57 3.10
N SER A 271 -13.81 11.21 3.36
CA SER A 271 -12.89 11.99 4.20
C SER A 271 -11.43 11.69 3.86
N PRO A 272 -10.87 12.24 2.77
CA PRO A 272 -9.44 12.10 2.49
C PRO A 272 -8.66 12.76 3.63
N LYS A 273 -8.00 11.93 4.45
CA LYS A 273 -7.13 12.40 5.53
C LYS A 273 -5.74 12.64 4.95
N TYR A 274 -5.37 13.92 4.84
CA TYR A 274 -4.03 14.30 4.38
C TYR A 274 -3.03 14.28 5.53
N ILE A 275 -1.89 13.65 5.31
CA ILE A 275 -0.72 13.80 6.17
C ILE A 275 0.18 14.88 5.54
N SER A 276 0.65 15.84 6.35
CA SER A 276 1.42 16.99 5.86
C SER A 276 2.71 16.61 5.14
N ASP A 277 3.25 15.43 5.38
CA ASP A 277 4.57 15.03 4.87
C ASP A 277 4.46 13.94 3.79
N GLU A 278 3.25 13.65 3.31
CA GLU A 278 3.05 12.67 2.26
C GLU A 278 3.59 13.13 0.90
N PRO A 279 4.15 12.20 0.10
CA PRO A 279 4.57 12.48 -1.26
C PRO A 279 3.37 12.83 -2.17
N VAL A 280 3.60 13.74 -3.10
CA VAL A 280 2.67 14.03 -4.20
C VAL A 280 3.05 13.14 -5.38
N SER A 281 2.33 12.03 -5.57
CA SER A 281 2.59 11.06 -6.62
C SER A 281 1.30 10.43 -7.15
N GLY A 282 1.33 9.98 -8.41
CA GLY A 282 0.29 9.16 -9.01
C GLY A 282 0.28 7.69 -8.52
N PHE A 283 1.29 7.26 -7.77
CA PHE A 283 1.44 5.88 -7.27
C PHE A 283 1.28 5.78 -5.75
N ILE A 284 1.91 6.69 -5.00
CA ILE A 284 1.88 6.68 -3.53
C ILE A 284 1.36 8.00 -2.96
N GLY A 285 1.01 7.98 -1.67
CA GLY A 285 0.44 9.13 -0.97
C GLY A 285 -1.00 9.45 -1.40
N SER A 286 -1.59 10.43 -0.74
CA SER A 286 -2.99 10.81 -0.93
C SER A 286 -3.34 11.20 -2.37
N PHE A 287 -2.40 11.78 -3.13
CA PHE A 287 -2.69 12.18 -4.51
C PHE A 287 -2.96 11.00 -5.45
N SER A 288 -2.39 9.82 -5.16
CA SER A 288 -2.62 8.63 -5.99
C SER A 288 -4.09 8.21 -6.08
N GLN A 289 -4.94 8.70 -5.16
CA GLN A 289 -6.40 8.56 -5.19
C GLN A 289 -7.05 9.24 -6.40
N ILE A 290 -6.35 10.13 -7.11
CA ILE A 290 -6.83 10.71 -8.36
C ILE A 290 -7.18 9.63 -9.39
N ARG A 291 -6.50 8.48 -9.33
CA ARG A 291 -6.77 7.30 -10.17
C ARG A 291 -8.06 6.56 -9.80
N LEU A 292 -8.70 6.89 -8.67
CA LEU A 292 -10.02 6.37 -8.29
C LEU A 292 -11.18 7.18 -8.87
N VAL A 293 -10.94 8.35 -9.47
CA VAL A 293 -12.00 9.21 -10.03
C VAL A 293 -12.94 8.44 -10.98
N PRO A 294 -12.47 7.54 -11.88
CA PRO A 294 -13.38 6.73 -12.70
C PRO A 294 -14.29 5.80 -11.89
N LEU A 295 -13.77 5.11 -10.87
CA LEU A 295 -14.57 4.24 -10.01
C LEU A 295 -15.53 5.04 -9.12
N ALA A 296 -15.06 6.15 -8.54
CA ALA A 296 -15.90 7.06 -7.76
C ALA A 296 -17.07 7.56 -8.61
N ARG A 297 -16.80 7.94 -9.88
CA ARG A 297 -17.85 8.38 -10.81
C ARG A 297 -18.87 7.26 -11.07
N GLN A 298 -18.38 6.04 -11.34
CA GLN A 298 -19.23 4.90 -11.66
C GLN A 298 -20.11 4.45 -10.49
N TYR A 299 -19.55 4.37 -9.27
CA TYR A 299 -20.21 3.73 -8.13
C TYR A 299 -20.78 4.71 -7.10
N LEU A 300 -20.27 5.95 -7.04
CA LEU A 300 -20.72 6.99 -6.11
C LEU A 300 -21.41 8.16 -6.82
N GLY A 301 -21.19 8.34 -8.12
CA GLY A 301 -21.78 9.39 -8.94
C GLY A 301 -20.84 10.55 -9.23
N ASP A 302 -21.24 11.38 -10.21
CA ASP A 302 -20.42 12.47 -10.75
C ASP A 302 -20.04 13.54 -9.73
N GLU A 303 -20.94 13.92 -8.82
CA GLU A 303 -20.67 14.97 -7.84
C GLU A 303 -19.57 14.57 -6.86
N ILE A 304 -19.62 13.33 -6.33
CA ILE A 304 -18.60 12.81 -5.41
C ILE A 304 -17.25 12.69 -6.13
N ALA A 305 -17.25 12.21 -7.37
CA ALA A 305 -16.02 12.11 -8.16
C ALA A 305 -15.38 13.48 -8.45
N LYS A 306 -16.19 14.49 -8.78
CA LYS A 306 -15.72 15.87 -8.97
C LYS A 306 -15.17 16.46 -7.67
N ASN A 307 -15.84 16.24 -6.55
CA ASN A 307 -15.40 16.74 -5.26
C ASN A 307 -14.07 16.09 -4.81
N LEU A 308 -13.92 14.77 -4.99
CA LEU A 308 -12.66 14.08 -4.77
C LEU A 308 -11.52 14.71 -5.59
N MET A 309 -11.75 14.87 -6.89
CA MET A 309 -10.78 15.47 -7.81
C MET A 309 -10.39 16.90 -7.39
N ALA A 310 -11.37 17.78 -7.15
CA ALA A 310 -11.13 19.16 -6.74
C ALA A 310 -10.37 19.24 -5.40
N THR A 311 -10.72 18.38 -4.42
CA THR A 311 -10.05 18.37 -3.12
C THR A 311 -8.58 17.95 -3.26
N LEU A 312 -8.29 16.91 -4.07
CA LEU A 312 -6.92 16.46 -4.33
C LEU A 312 -6.09 17.52 -5.07
N ILE A 313 -6.67 18.16 -6.10
CA ILE A 313 -6.01 19.22 -6.86
C ILE A 313 -5.69 20.42 -5.96
N LYS A 314 -6.67 20.87 -5.17
CA LYS A 314 -6.50 21.96 -4.22
C LYS A 314 -5.38 21.67 -3.23
N TRP A 315 -5.36 20.45 -2.66
CA TRP A 315 -4.30 20.04 -1.74
C TRP A 315 -2.91 20.12 -2.37
N VAL A 316 -2.72 19.65 -3.62
CA VAL A 316 -1.43 19.77 -4.31
C VAL A 316 -1.06 21.23 -4.57
N CYS A 317 -2.01 22.05 -5.06
CA CYS A 317 -1.77 23.48 -5.29
C CYS A 317 -1.29 24.18 -4.01
N GLU A 318 -1.95 23.94 -2.87
CA GLU A 318 -1.57 24.52 -1.58
C GLU A 318 -0.15 24.11 -1.13
N ARG A 319 0.28 22.88 -1.41
CA ARG A 319 1.66 22.45 -1.16
C ARG A 319 2.66 23.12 -2.09
N MET A 320 2.33 23.18 -3.37
CA MET A 320 3.19 23.80 -4.39
C MET A 320 3.28 25.32 -4.26
N ASP A 321 2.43 25.96 -3.45
CA ASP A 321 2.48 27.41 -3.17
C ASP A 321 3.35 27.75 -1.95
N LYS A 322 3.74 26.77 -1.14
CA LYS A 322 4.55 26.98 0.06
C LYS A 322 6.04 26.75 -0.24
N PRO A 323 6.89 27.79 -0.18
CA PRO A 323 8.30 27.70 -0.60
C PRO A 323 9.08 26.55 0.07
N ASN A 324 8.91 26.37 1.38
CA ASN A 324 9.61 25.33 2.15
C ASN A 324 9.10 23.90 1.86
N GLU A 325 7.89 23.74 1.33
CA GLU A 325 7.33 22.43 0.98
C GLU A 325 7.71 22.04 -0.46
N ILE A 326 7.87 23.00 -1.37
CA ILE A 326 8.31 22.78 -2.75
C ILE A 326 9.68 22.10 -2.80
N GLU A 327 10.63 22.54 -1.98
CA GLU A 327 11.98 21.94 -1.92
C GLU A 327 11.96 20.47 -1.44
N ASN A 328 10.91 20.06 -0.73
CA ASN A 328 10.73 18.69 -0.24
C ASN A 328 9.93 17.81 -1.21
N LEU A 329 9.39 18.38 -2.30
CA LEU A 329 8.67 17.59 -3.30
C LEU A 329 9.67 16.80 -4.14
N LYS A 330 9.49 15.47 -4.14
CA LYS A 330 10.20 14.60 -5.06
C LYS A 330 9.66 14.75 -6.47
N VAL A 331 10.51 14.50 -7.46
CA VAL A 331 10.16 14.67 -8.88
C VAL A 331 10.11 13.36 -9.64
N ASP A 332 10.58 12.25 -9.06
CA ASP A 332 10.60 10.95 -9.71
C ASP A 332 9.21 10.37 -10.00
N TYR A 333 9.16 9.25 -10.73
CA TYR A 333 7.92 8.71 -11.24
C TYR A 333 7.06 8.05 -10.15
N VAL A 334 7.67 7.22 -9.29
CA VAL A 334 6.91 6.47 -8.29
C VAL A 334 6.60 7.31 -7.06
N THR A 335 7.51 8.18 -6.61
CA THR A 335 7.32 8.94 -5.35
C THR A 335 7.12 10.43 -5.55
N GLY A 336 7.11 10.91 -6.79
CA GLY A 336 7.13 12.33 -7.08
C GLY A 336 6.18 12.80 -8.18
N LEU A 337 6.41 14.06 -8.52
CA LEU A 337 5.58 14.86 -9.41
C LEU A 337 5.49 14.31 -10.84
N SER A 338 6.46 13.54 -11.32
CA SER A 338 6.38 12.97 -12.67
C SER A 338 5.24 11.94 -12.79
N GLY A 339 5.07 11.06 -11.79
CA GLY A 339 3.94 10.12 -11.80
C GLY A 339 2.60 10.81 -11.54
N ALA A 340 2.60 11.90 -10.77
CA ALA A 340 1.42 12.75 -10.60
C ALA A 340 0.99 13.38 -11.93
N LEU A 341 1.97 13.84 -12.74
CA LEU A 341 1.73 14.38 -14.06
C LEU A 341 1.10 13.34 -14.99
N ALA A 342 1.67 12.13 -15.05
CA ALA A 342 1.12 11.03 -15.85
C ALA A 342 -0.33 10.71 -15.45
N ALA A 343 -0.62 10.64 -14.15
CA ALA A 343 -1.97 10.37 -13.65
C ALA A 343 -2.98 11.48 -14.02
N LEU A 344 -2.54 12.75 -14.05
CA LEU A 344 -3.37 13.86 -14.54
C LEU A 344 -3.64 13.77 -16.04
N GLY A 345 -2.67 13.31 -16.84
CA GLY A 345 -2.85 13.05 -18.28
C GLY A 345 -3.94 12.03 -18.58
N MET A 346 -4.11 11.04 -17.70
CA MET A 346 -5.13 9.99 -17.85
C MET A 346 -6.57 10.45 -17.59
N LEU A 347 -6.75 11.69 -17.11
CA LEU A 347 -8.06 12.32 -16.96
C LEU A 347 -8.52 13.06 -18.23
N GLU A 348 -7.82 12.90 -19.35
CA GLU A 348 -8.15 13.51 -20.64
C GLU A 348 -9.64 13.36 -20.99
N GLY A 349 -10.30 14.50 -21.18
CA GLY A 349 -11.76 14.62 -21.34
C GLY A 349 -12.46 15.40 -20.23
N SER A 350 -11.81 15.63 -19.07
CA SER A 350 -12.31 16.62 -18.12
C SER A 350 -12.09 18.03 -18.70
N SER A 351 -13.17 18.76 -19.02
CA SER A 351 -13.09 20.20 -19.37
C SER A 351 -12.85 21.08 -18.14
N ASP A 352 -12.22 20.53 -17.10
CA ASP A 352 -12.03 21.18 -15.81
C ASP A 352 -10.74 22.00 -15.82
N SER A 353 -10.90 23.32 -15.71
CA SER A 353 -9.78 24.26 -15.72
C SER A 353 -8.77 24.01 -14.61
N GLU A 354 -9.19 23.42 -13.48
CA GLU A 354 -8.29 23.15 -12.36
C GLU A 354 -7.30 22.02 -12.66
N VAL A 355 -7.74 21.00 -13.42
CA VAL A 355 -6.88 19.89 -13.87
C VAL A 355 -5.78 20.43 -14.79
N TYR A 356 -6.14 21.24 -15.79
CA TYR A 356 -5.18 21.85 -16.71
C TYR A 356 -4.20 22.78 -15.99
N TYR A 357 -4.70 23.58 -15.04
CA TYR A 357 -3.87 24.49 -14.25
C TYR A 357 -2.80 23.72 -13.45
N LEU A 358 -3.20 22.66 -12.72
CA LEU A 358 -2.24 21.86 -11.97
C LEU A 358 -1.27 21.13 -12.91
N ARG A 359 -1.77 20.56 -14.01
CA ARG A 359 -0.95 19.86 -15.01
C ARG A 359 0.17 20.74 -15.56
N ASP A 360 -0.12 21.99 -15.92
CA ASP A 360 0.87 22.92 -16.44
C ASP A 360 1.94 23.29 -15.38
N ARG A 361 1.52 23.47 -14.12
CA ARG A 361 2.44 23.71 -13.00
C ARG A 361 3.37 22.53 -12.77
N VAL A 362 2.82 21.32 -12.71
CA VAL A 362 3.58 20.09 -12.49
C VAL A 362 4.52 19.84 -13.67
N HIS A 363 4.05 20.01 -14.91
CA HIS A 363 4.89 19.94 -16.12
C HIS A 363 6.10 20.87 -16.03
N ALA A 364 5.90 22.13 -15.62
CA ALA A 364 6.98 23.09 -15.48
C ALA A 364 8.04 22.66 -14.46
N VAL A 365 7.64 22.01 -13.36
CA VAL A 365 8.60 21.48 -12.39
C VAL A 365 9.36 20.30 -12.98
N VAL A 366 8.66 19.32 -13.55
CA VAL A 366 9.26 18.09 -14.09
C VAL A 366 10.23 18.39 -15.23
N ILE A 367 9.87 19.28 -16.17
CA ILE A 367 10.77 19.65 -17.28
C ILE A 367 12.01 20.39 -16.79
N ASN A 368 11.87 21.25 -15.77
CA ASN A 368 13.01 21.96 -15.18
C ASN A 368 13.96 20.99 -14.46
N SER A 369 13.43 20.01 -13.73
CA SER A 369 14.23 18.95 -13.09
C SER A 369 15.00 18.14 -14.12
N LEU A 370 14.35 17.75 -15.24
CA LEU A 370 15.01 17.04 -16.33
C LEU A 370 16.14 17.89 -16.96
N VAL A 371 15.92 19.19 -17.19
CA VAL A 371 16.93 20.11 -17.75
C VAL A 371 18.11 20.33 -16.79
N LYS A 372 17.88 20.30 -15.48
CA LYS A 372 18.92 20.43 -14.46
C LYS A 372 19.75 19.16 -14.25
N GLY A 373 19.36 18.04 -14.86
CA GLY A 373 20.00 16.75 -14.63
C GLY A 373 19.70 16.15 -13.25
N GLU A 374 18.55 16.50 -12.64
CA GLU A 374 18.12 15.83 -11.41
C GLU A 374 17.88 14.34 -11.70
N LEU A 375 18.25 13.48 -10.74
CA LEU A 375 18.18 12.01 -10.86
C LEU A 375 19.16 11.38 -11.87
N GLU A 376 20.18 12.09 -12.36
CA GLU A 376 21.13 11.51 -13.33
C GLU A 376 21.95 10.31 -12.79
N ASP A 377 22.10 10.20 -11.47
CA ASP A 377 22.82 9.14 -10.78
C ASP A 377 21.97 7.90 -10.47
N THR A 378 20.65 7.99 -10.56
CA THR A 378 19.72 6.86 -10.42
C THR A 378 19.33 6.33 -11.80
N TYR A 379 18.76 5.13 -11.91
CA TYR A 379 18.37 4.50 -13.17
C TYR A 379 16.91 4.03 -13.14
N GLY A 380 16.34 3.74 -14.31
CA GLY A 380 14.99 3.21 -14.46
C GLY A 380 13.89 4.25 -14.59
N ILE A 381 12.68 3.75 -14.74
CA ILE A 381 11.46 4.58 -14.71
C ILE A 381 11.17 5.06 -13.29
N ALA A 382 11.28 4.19 -12.28
CA ALA A 382 10.67 4.48 -10.98
C ALA A 382 11.29 5.70 -10.29
N HIS A 383 12.64 5.74 -10.24
CA HIS A 383 13.40 6.77 -9.53
C HIS A 383 14.44 7.46 -10.41
N GLY A 384 14.47 7.16 -11.71
CA GLY A 384 15.44 7.68 -12.67
C GLY A 384 14.86 8.69 -13.67
N PRO A 385 15.70 9.22 -14.56
CA PRO A 385 15.32 10.28 -15.48
C PRO A 385 14.40 9.79 -16.60
N LEU A 386 14.41 8.49 -16.94
CA LEU A 386 13.42 7.93 -17.86
C LEU A 386 11.99 8.09 -17.33
N GLY A 387 11.81 8.06 -16.02
CA GLY A 387 10.54 8.36 -15.36
C GLY A 387 10.10 9.81 -15.54
N LEU A 388 11.03 10.77 -15.56
CA LEU A 388 10.72 12.18 -15.83
C LEU A 388 10.23 12.34 -17.28
N MET A 389 10.93 11.70 -18.22
CA MET A 389 10.56 11.74 -19.64
C MET A 389 9.20 11.11 -19.88
N LEU A 390 8.92 9.97 -19.23
CA LEU A 390 7.64 9.27 -19.33
C LEU A 390 6.47 10.13 -18.82
N GLY A 391 6.61 10.78 -17.66
CA GLY A 391 5.57 11.67 -17.14
C GLY A 391 5.29 12.87 -18.04
N LEU A 392 6.33 13.43 -18.67
CA LEU A 392 6.18 14.53 -19.62
C LEU A 392 5.38 14.13 -20.86
N VAL A 393 5.60 12.94 -21.42
CA VAL A 393 4.89 12.49 -22.63
C VAL A 393 3.49 11.97 -22.35
N LEU A 394 3.25 11.41 -21.16
CA LEU A 394 1.93 10.89 -20.79
C LEU A 394 0.97 11.95 -20.27
N GLY A 395 1.46 12.98 -19.59
CA GLY A 395 0.60 13.98 -18.96
C GLY A 395 1.06 15.41 -19.08
N GLY A 396 2.19 15.68 -19.74
CA GLY A 396 2.61 17.04 -20.02
C GLY A 396 1.72 17.76 -21.03
N ARG A 397 1.89 19.09 -21.13
CA ARG A 397 1.37 19.83 -22.29
C ARG A 397 2.07 19.34 -23.57
N PRO A 398 1.44 19.51 -24.75
CA PRO A 398 2.07 19.20 -26.02
C PRO A 398 3.46 19.84 -26.13
N LEU A 399 4.45 19.01 -26.48
CA LEU A 399 5.84 19.43 -26.65
C LEU A 399 6.01 20.20 -27.96
N THR A 400 6.77 21.29 -27.93
CA THR A 400 7.23 21.99 -29.14
C THR A 400 8.22 21.14 -29.93
N ASP A 401 8.40 21.40 -31.22
CA ASP A 401 9.35 20.66 -32.07
C ASP A 401 10.78 20.63 -31.48
N VAL A 402 11.20 21.74 -30.87
CA VAL A 402 12.52 21.84 -30.20
C VAL A 402 12.58 20.97 -28.94
N GLU A 403 11.50 20.93 -28.15
CA GLU A 403 11.41 20.06 -26.97
C GLU A 403 11.38 18.59 -27.38
N GLN A 404 10.66 18.24 -28.45
CA GLN A 404 10.60 16.87 -28.99
C GLN A 404 11.99 16.40 -29.44
N GLN A 405 12.71 17.21 -30.23
CA GLN A 405 14.07 16.87 -30.69
C GLN A 405 15.04 16.67 -29.51
N LYS A 406 14.99 17.55 -28.50
CA LYS A 406 15.83 17.44 -27.30
C LYS A 406 15.49 16.18 -26.50
N LEU A 407 14.21 15.92 -26.27
CA LEU A 407 13.76 14.75 -25.52
C LEU A 407 14.14 13.46 -26.22
N ARG A 408 14.02 13.41 -27.55
CA ARG A 408 14.44 12.27 -28.37
C ARG A 408 15.96 11.99 -28.23
N ILE A 409 16.81 13.02 -28.30
CA ILE A 409 18.26 12.87 -28.09
C ILE A 409 18.57 12.36 -26.68
N LEU A 410 17.92 12.94 -25.67
CA LEU A 410 18.14 12.57 -24.27
C LEU A 410 17.72 11.11 -23.99
N VAL A 411 16.59 10.66 -24.53
CA VAL A 411 16.14 9.27 -24.30
C VAL A 411 17.11 8.26 -24.90
N TYR A 412 17.66 8.50 -26.11
CA TYR A 412 18.67 7.59 -26.69
C TYR A 412 19.92 7.48 -25.81
N GLN A 413 20.48 8.63 -25.41
CA GLN A 413 21.67 8.66 -24.55
C GLN A 413 21.43 7.92 -23.24
N ARG A 414 20.23 8.08 -22.68
CA ARG A 414 19.86 7.49 -21.41
C ARG A 414 19.61 5.99 -21.51
N VAL A 415 18.86 5.54 -22.51
CA VAL A 415 18.59 4.12 -22.79
C VAL A 415 19.91 3.38 -22.99
N GLU A 416 20.84 3.92 -23.79
CA GLU A 416 22.15 3.29 -23.99
C GLU A 416 22.94 3.16 -22.68
N LYS A 417 22.95 4.22 -21.85
CA LYS A 417 23.63 4.22 -20.55
C LYS A 417 23.01 3.20 -19.58
N GLU A 418 21.69 3.15 -19.48
CA GLU A 418 20.99 2.30 -18.52
C GLU A 418 21.00 0.82 -18.91
N LEU A 419 20.83 0.50 -20.20
CA LEU A 419 20.91 -0.90 -20.66
C LEU A 419 22.26 -1.54 -20.34
N LYS A 420 23.38 -0.80 -20.48
CA LYS A 420 24.72 -1.26 -20.07
C LYS A 420 24.81 -1.57 -18.57
N GLY A 421 24.06 -0.85 -17.73
CA GLY A 421 24.04 -1.07 -16.28
C GLY A 421 23.23 -2.30 -15.87
N VAL A 422 22.21 -2.66 -16.65
CA VAL A 422 21.27 -3.75 -16.34
C VAL A 422 21.82 -5.14 -16.68
N GLU A 423 22.82 -5.24 -17.57
CA GLU A 423 23.42 -6.53 -17.98
C GLU A 423 23.97 -7.38 -16.81
N MET A 424 24.33 -6.76 -15.68
CA MET A 424 24.91 -7.44 -14.52
C MET A 424 23.88 -7.94 -13.50
N GLN A 425 22.58 -7.72 -13.72
CA GLN A 425 21.51 -8.11 -12.79
C GLN A 425 21.04 -9.55 -13.02
N ASP A 426 20.39 -10.16 -12.01
CA ASP A 426 19.71 -11.44 -12.19
C ASP A 426 18.53 -11.32 -13.16
N VAL A 427 18.10 -12.43 -13.77
CA VAL A 427 17.11 -12.44 -14.86
C VAL A 427 15.78 -11.76 -14.48
N ALA A 428 15.27 -11.95 -13.27
CA ALA A 428 14.00 -11.37 -12.87
C ALA A 428 14.13 -9.85 -12.67
N SER A 429 15.17 -9.42 -11.94
CA SER A 429 15.46 -8.00 -11.73
C SER A 429 15.82 -7.27 -13.03
N LYS A 430 16.51 -7.97 -13.94
CA LYS A 430 16.91 -7.47 -15.27
C LYS A 430 15.71 -7.01 -16.10
N HIS A 431 14.54 -7.62 -15.91
CA HIS A 431 13.30 -7.27 -16.62
C HIS A 431 12.29 -6.52 -15.75
N ALA A 432 12.70 -6.03 -14.57
CA ALA A 432 11.84 -5.23 -13.73
C ALA A 432 11.29 -4.00 -14.46
N TRP A 433 10.02 -3.66 -14.25
CA TRP A 433 9.45 -2.43 -14.79
C TRP A 433 10.06 -1.18 -14.16
N CYS A 434 10.33 -1.22 -12.85
CA CYS A 434 10.84 -0.05 -12.13
C CYS A 434 12.24 0.38 -12.58
N SER A 435 13.09 -0.56 -13.00
CA SER A 435 14.52 -0.29 -13.23
C SER A 435 15.23 -1.16 -14.28
N GLY A 436 14.54 -2.14 -14.86
CA GLY A 436 15.09 -3.08 -15.82
C GLY A 436 14.71 -2.79 -17.28
N ILE A 437 15.08 -3.71 -18.17
CA ILE A 437 14.93 -3.62 -19.62
C ILE A 437 13.49 -3.29 -20.03
N SER A 438 12.50 -3.98 -19.46
CA SER A 438 11.10 -3.76 -19.82
C SER A 438 10.62 -2.34 -19.54
N GLY A 439 11.01 -1.77 -18.39
CA GLY A 439 10.72 -0.37 -18.10
C GLY A 439 11.47 0.58 -19.03
N ILE A 440 12.77 0.35 -19.24
CA ILE A 440 13.59 1.18 -20.14
C ILE A 440 12.99 1.21 -21.57
N ALA A 441 12.62 0.04 -22.10
CA ALA A 441 11.99 -0.11 -23.41
C ALA A 441 10.63 0.60 -23.48
N GLU A 442 9.84 0.57 -22.40
CA GLU A 442 8.57 1.26 -22.32
C GLU A 442 8.73 2.78 -22.40
N ALA A 443 9.58 3.36 -21.55
CA ALA A 443 9.85 4.80 -21.60
C ALA A 443 10.37 5.22 -22.98
N PHE A 444 11.25 4.40 -23.58
CA PHE A 444 11.77 4.65 -24.91
C PHE A 444 10.65 4.68 -25.96
N ALA A 445 9.78 3.65 -26.00
CA ALA A 445 8.67 3.58 -26.94
C ALA A 445 7.70 4.77 -26.81
N TYR A 446 7.36 5.18 -25.59
CA TYR A 446 6.49 6.33 -25.35
C TYR A 446 7.12 7.64 -25.83
N VAL A 447 8.42 7.86 -25.58
CA VAL A 447 9.12 9.04 -26.07
C VAL A 447 9.22 9.02 -27.59
N LEU A 448 9.54 7.89 -28.22
CA LEU A 448 9.60 7.79 -29.67
C LEU A 448 8.25 8.14 -30.31
N ASN A 449 7.16 7.53 -29.83
CA ASN A 449 5.81 7.82 -30.31
C ASN A 449 5.46 9.32 -30.18
N ALA A 450 5.80 9.94 -29.05
CA ALA A 450 5.55 11.36 -28.81
C ALA A 450 6.48 12.33 -29.57
N THR A 451 7.56 11.84 -30.19
CA THR A 451 8.62 12.69 -30.80
C THR A 451 8.90 12.35 -32.27
N GLY A 452 7.93 11.78 -32.98
CA GLY A 452 8.02 11.54 -34.42
C GLY A 452 7.90 10.07 -34.85
N GLY A 453 7.62 9.16 -33.94
CA GLY A 453 7.41 7.74 -34.22
C GLY A 453 8.72 6.92 -34.30
N LEU A 454 8.60 5.74 -34.90
CA LEU A 454 9.69 4.77 -35.04
C LEU A 454 10.56 5.02 -36.27
N GLU A 455 11.87 4.98 -36.08
CA GLU A 455 12.86 4.80 -37.14
C GLU A 455 13.29 3.32 -37.25
N GLU A 456 13.97 2.96 -38.35
CA GLU A 456 14.42 1.58 -38.59
C GLU A 456 15.35 1.04 -37.48
N GLN A 457 16.22 1.89 -36.94
CA GLN A 457 17.08 1.55 -35.82
C GLN A 457 16.31 1.27 -34.52
N ASP A 458 15.24 2.03 -34.28
CA ASP A 458 14.39 1.88 -33.09
C ASP A 458 13.63 0.56 -33.14
N TYR A 459 13.07 0.25 -34.31
CA TYR A 459 12.41 -1.01 -34.59
C TYR A 459 13.34 -2.18 -34.25
N LYS A 460 14.57 -2.16 -34.79
CA LYS A 460 15.54 -3.23 -34.57
C LYS A 460 15.89 -3.36 -33.09
N GLN A 461 16.17 -2.26 -32.40
CA GLN A 461 16.52 -2.27 -30.98
C GLN A 461 15.38 -2.82 -30.11
N LEU A 462 14.13 -2.39 -30.33
CA LEU A 462 12.99 -2.87 -29.56
C LEU A 462 12.71 -4.37 -29.78
N ILE A 463 12.87 -4.86 -31.01
CA ILE A 463 12.75 -6.29 -31.32
C ILE A 463 13.87 -7.09 -30.63
N GLU A 464 15.12 -6.64 -30.68
CA GLU A 464 16.25 -7.30 -30.01
C GLU A 464 16.04 -7.38 -28.49
N LEU A 465 15.56 -6.29 -27.87
CA LEU A 465 15.24 -6.27 -26.44
C LEU A 465 14.08 -7.23 -26.09
N TYR A 466 13.07 -7.34 -26.96
CA TYR A 466 11.97 -8.28 -26.76
C TYR A 466 12.41 -9.74 -26.91
N ASP A 467 13.23 -10.04 -27.92
CA ASP A 467 13.76 -11.39 -28.13
C ASP A 467 14.64 -11.82 -26.93
N GLN A 468 15.43 -10.90 -26.38
CA GLN A 468 16.19 -11.12 -25.14
C GLN A 468 15.26 -11.41 -23.95
N PHE A 469 14.17 -10.64 -23.82
CA PHE A 469 13.15 -10.89 -22.80
C PHE A 469 12.55 -12.30 -22.93
N GLN A 470 12.12 -12.71 -24.13
CA GLN A 470 11.57 -14.05 -24.36
C GLN A 470 12.57 -15.16 -24.00
N HIS A 471 13.84 -15.01 -24.40
CA HIS A 471 14.89 -15.97 -24.09
C HIS A 471 15.10 -16.11 -22.57
N ASP A 472 15.18 -14.97 -21.89
CA ASP A 472 15.43 -14.90 -20.46
C ASP A 472 14.28 -15.53 -19.64
N ILE A 473 13.02 -15.19 -19.93
CA ILE A 473 11.88 -15.74 -19.19
C ILE A 473 11.69 -17.24 -19.42
N ALA A 474 12.05 -17.75 -20.60
CA ALA A 474 12.00 -19.19 -20.90
C ALA A 474 12.97 -20.00 -20.03
N SER A 475 14.05 -19.37 -19.54
CA SER A 475 15.05 -20.03 -18.70
C SER A 475 14.66 -20.17 -17.21
N LEU A 476 13.66 -19.42 -16.75
CA LEU A 476 13.26 -19.36 -15.35
C LEU A 476 12.69 -20.69 -14.82
N LYS A 477 12.94 -21.01 -13.54
CA LYS A 477 12.40 -22.19 -12.85
C LYS A 477 12.19 -21.89 -11.37
N GLY A 478 11.16 -22.49 -10.77
CA GLY A 478 10.87 -22.38 -9.35
C GLY A 478 10.28 -21.03 -8.94
N PRO A 479 10.50 -20.59 -7.68
CA PRO A 479 9.96 -19.33 -7.16
C PRO A 479 10.35 -18.13 -8.00
N THR A 480 9.36 -17.45 -8.56
CA THR A 480 9.54 -16.34 -9.49
C THR A 480 8.63 -15.18 -9.13
N ASP A 481 9.15 -13.97 -9.14
CA ASP A 481 8.38 -12.75 -8.88
C ASP A 481 7.50 -12.40 -10.09
N PHE A 482 6.20 -12.25 -9.85
CA PHE A 482 5.21 -11.87 -10.85
C PHE A 482 4.68 -10.44 -10.67
N SER A 483 5.11 -9.71 -9.63
CA SER A 483 4.62 -8.38 -9.32
C SER A 483 4.73 -7.38 -10.47
N LEU A 484 3.97 -6.30 -10.39
CA LEU A 484 3.99 -5.25 -11.42
C LEU A 484 5.22 -4.34 -11.30
N CYS A 485 5.78 -4.16 -10.10
CA CYS A 485 6.93 -3.29 -9.91
C CYS A 485 8.21 -3.88 -10.50
N HIS A 486 8.52 -5.13 -10.14
CA HIS A 486 9.80 -5.75 -10.49
C HIS A 486 9.69 -7.25 -10.76
N GLY A 487 8.50 -7.73 -11.12
CA GLY A 487 8.26 -9.10 -11.54
C GLY A 487 7.77 -9.22 -13.00
N LEU A 488 7.49 -10.45 -13.41
CA LEU A 488 7.08 -10.79 -14.78
C LEU A 488 5.75 -10.14 -15.20
N GLY A 489 4.83 -9.88 -14.27
CA GLY A 489 3.59 -9.18 -14.57
C GLY A 489 3.85 -7.75 -15.05
N GLY A 490 4.78 -7.03 -14.40
CA GLY A 490 5.22 -5.70 -14.82
C GLY A 490 5.91 -5.72 -16.18
N ALA A 491 6.83 -6.67 -16.35
CA ALA A 491 7.60 -6.84 -17.58
C ALA A 491 6.69 -7.10 -18.80
N LEU A 492 5.73 -8.03 -18.69
CA LEU A 492 4.76 -8.32 -19.75
C LEU A 492 3.81 -7.15 -19.99
N SER A 493 3.40 -6.45 -18.92
CA SER A 493 2.55 -5.26 -19.05
C SER A 493 3.23 -4.17 -19.86
N ALA A 494 4.52 -3.93 -19.63
CA ALA A 494 5.32 -2.98 -20.40
C ALA A 494 5.35 -3.37 -21.88
N TRP A 495 5.71 -4.62 -22.19
CA TRP A 495 5.73 -5.11 -23.57
C TRP A 495 4.37 -5.09 -24.26
N TYR A 496 3.31 -5.37 -23.53
CA TYR A 496 1.96 -5.28 -24.06
C TYR A 496 1.59 -3.83 -24.41
N ARG A 497 1.87 -2.86 -23.52
CA ARG A 497 1.67 -1.42 -23.82
C ARG A 497 2.51 -0.97 -25.02
N ILE A 498 3.77 -1.37 -25.09
CA ILE A 498 4.63 -1.10 -26.25
C ILE A 498 3.98 -1.63 -27.54
N SER A 499 3.45 -2.86 -27.50
CA SER A 499 2.83 -3.49 -28.67
C SER A 499 1.53 -2.82 -29.12
N CYS A 500 0.74 -2.28 -28.19
CA CYS A 500 -0.45 -1.50 -28.49
C CYS A 500 -0.09 -0.10 -29.01
N LEU A 501 0.93 0.53 -28.40
CA LEU A 501 1.39 1.87 -28.75
C LEU A 501 2.04 1.90 -30.14
N LEU A 502 2.78 0.85 -30.48
CA LEU A 502 3.56 0.71 -31.72
C LEU A 502 3.17 -0.58 -32.45
N PRO A 503 1.99 -0.63 -33.11
CA PRO A 503 1.49 -1.83 -33.78
C PRO A 503 2.44 -2.37 -34.86
N GLU A 504 3.28 -1.53 -35.43
CA GLU A 504 4.27 -1.87 -36.46
C GLU A 504 5.27 -2.94 -35.99
N LEU A 505 5.51 -3.05 -34.68
CA LEU A 505 6.37 -4.08 -34.09
C LEU A 505 5.79 -5.50 -34.21
N ASN A 506 4.47 -5.64 -34.41
CA ASN A 506 3.78 -6.94 -34.51
C ASN A 506 4.02 -7.87 -33.31
N LEU A 507 4.10 -7.32 -32.09
CA LEU A 507 4.41 -8.07 -30.87
C LEU A 507 3.19 -8.51 -30.06
N ALA A 508 2.00 -7.93 -30.30
CA ALA A 508 0.83 -8.15 -29.44
C ALA A 508 0.51 -9.65 -29.25
N GLU A 509 0.38 -10.41 -30.34
CA GLU A 509 0.14 -11.87 -30.28
C GLU A 509 1.23 -12.63 -29.51
N LYS A 510 2.49 -12.24 -29.69
CA LYS A 510 3.61 -12.89 -29.00
C LYS A 510 3.50 -12.66 -27.49
N VAL A 511 3.26 -11.42 -27.07
CA VAL A 511 3.10 -11.06 -25.65
C VAL A 511 1.90 -11.78 -25.02
N ARG A 512 0.79 -11.93 -25.75
CA ARG A 512 -0.37 -12.73 -25.31
C ARG A 512 -0.02 -14.21 -25.16
N GLY A 513 0.72 -14.76 -26.12
CA GLY A 513 1.26 -16.11 -26.07
C GLY A 513 2.13 -16.35 -24.83
N GLU A 514 3.02 -15.41 -24.50
CA GLU A 514 3.86 -15.48 -23.29
C GLU A 514 3.03 -15.49 -22.00
N ALA A 515 1.99 -14.65 -21.90
CA ALA A 515 1.11 -14.63 -20.74
C ALA A 515 0.37 -15.98 -20.54
N ALA A 516 -0.07 -16.60 -21.64
CA ALA A 516 -0.68 -17.93 -21.60
C ALA A 516 0.35 -19.02 -21.25
N GLN A 517 1.57 -18.94 -21.79
CA GLN A 517 2.64 -19.90 -21.55
C GLN A 517 3.14 -19.86 -20.09
N LEU A 518 3.24 -18.66 -19.48
CA LEU A 518 3.54 -18.53 -18.05
C LEU A 518 2.48 -19.20 -17.18
N ARG A 519 1.18 -19.07 -17.51
CA ARG A 519 0.13 -19.81 -16.79
C ARG A 519 0.35 -21.31 -16.90
N GLN A 520 0.64 -21.81 -18.11
CA GLN A 520 0.86 -23.24 -18.32
C GLN A 520 2.04 -23.74 -17.48
N ARG A 521 3.15 -22.99 -17.43
CA ARG A 521 4.32 -23.33 -16.60
C ARG A 521 4.03 -23.31 -15.09
N LEU A 522 3.13 -22.43 -14.63
CA LEU A 522 2.63 -22.45 -13.25
C LEU A 522 1.74 -23.68 -12.98
N CYS A 523 0.91 -24.07 -13.94
CA CYS A 523 0.08 -25.28 -13.86
C CYS A 523 0.93 -26.56 -13.80
N ASP A 524 1.98 -26.62 -14.61
CA ASP A 524 2.90 -27.76 -14.69
C ASP A 524 3.88 -27.84 -13.49
N GLY A 525 3.88 -26.81 -12.62
CA GLY A 525 4.77 -26.72 -11.47
C GLY A 525 6.23 -26.39 -11.83
N GLU A 526 6.50 -25.95 -13.06
CA GLU A 526 7.82 -25.47 -13.46
C GLU A 526 8.16 -24.13 -12.79
N LEU A 527 7.14 -23.29 -12.61
CA LEU A 527 7.22 -22.00 -11.93
C LEU A 527 6.37 -22.04 -10.66
N GLU A 528 6.78 -21.25 -9.67
CA GLU A 528 6.00 -20.96 -8.48
C GLU A 528 5.83 -19.46 -8.35
N ILE A 529 4.58 -19.00 -8.28
CA ILE A 529 4.27 -17.57 -8.24
C ILE A 529 4.70 -16.94 -6.91
N ARG A 530 5.32 -15.77 -7.00
CA ARG A 530 5.65 -14.90 -5.87
C ARG A 530 5.18 -13.48 -6.17
N GLY A 531 4.73 -12.78 -5.13
CA GLY A 531 4.58 -11.33 -5.18
C GLY A 531 5.92 -10.64 -5.05
N GLY A 532 5.89 -9.31 -5.10
CA GLY A 532 7.07 -8.43 -5.10
C GLY A 532 7.83 -8.41 -3.79
N VAL A 533 7.42 -9.23 -2.82
CA VAL A 533 7.97 -9.30 -1.48
C VAL A 533 8.05 -10.76 -1.07
N ARG A 534 9.28 -11.24 -0.83
CA ARG A 534 9.57 -12.67 -0.61
C ARG A 534 8.67 -13.32 0.43
N HIS A 535 8.53 -12.70 1.59
CA HIS A 535 7.77 -13.25 2.72
C HIS A 535 6.30 -12.80 2.75
N ALA A 536 5.87 -11.97 1.80
CA ALA A 536 4.49 -11.50 1.66
C ALA A 536 3.84 -12.10 0.41
N THR A 537 3.94 -13.42 0.26
CA THR A 537 3.32 -14.20 -0.82
C THR A 537 1.78 -14.09 -0.85
N SER A 538 1.20 -13.28 0.02
CA SER A 538 -0.24 -13.09 0.19
C SER A 538 -0.62 -11.62 0.28
N SER A 539 0.21 -10.71 -0.22
CA SER A 539 -0.24 -9.35 -0.45
C SER A 539 -1.24 -9.29 -1.61
N LEU A 540 -2.35 -8.59 -1.39
CA LEU A 540 -3.30 -8.20 -2.44
C LEU A 540 -3.01 -6.79 -3.00
N GLY A 541 -1.85 -6.21 -2.68
CA GLY A 541 -1.48 -4.90 -3.20
C GLY A 541 -1.44 -4.86 -4.74
N MET A 542 -1.47 -3.64 -5.29
CA MET A 542 -1.39 -3.42 -6.72
C MET A 542 0.00 -3.75 -7.26
N MET A 543 1.03 -3.02 -6.84
CA MET A 543 2.33 -3.06 -7.51
C MET A 543 3.20 -4.23 -7.05
N LEU A 544 3.05 -4.66 -5.79
CA LEU A 544 3.81 -5.76 -5.20
C LEU A 544 2.96 -7.00 -4.88
N GLY A 545 1.63 -6.90 -4.97
CA GLY A 545 0.72 -7.97 -4.60
C GLY A 545 0.10 -8.68 -5.80
N MET A 546 -0.74 -9.68 -5.51
CA MET A 546 -1.34 -10.54 -6.53
C MET A 546 -2.46 -9.89 -7.33
N SER A 547 -3.14 -8.87 -6.78
CA SER A 547 -4.28 -8.24 -7.46
C SER A 547 -3.86 -7.59 -8.77
N GLY A 548 -2.78 -6.80 -8.76
CA GLY A 548 -2.28 -6.16 -9.97
C GLY A 548 -1.82 -7.16 -11.04
N VAL A 549 -1.18 -8.26 -10.61
CA VAL A 549 -0.71 -9.34 -11.49
C VAL A 549 -1.86 -9.99 -12.24
N VAL A 550 -2.89 -10.45 -11.51
CA VAL A 550 -4.01 -11.16 -12.15
C VAL A 550 -4.83 -10.23 -13.04
N LEU A 551 -4.96 -8.95 -12.66
CA LEU A 551 -5.62 -7.93 -13.47
C LEU A 551 -4.87 -7.69 -14.79
N ALA A 552 -3.56 -7.48 -14.73
CA ALA A 552 -2.74 -7.23 -15.90
C ALA A 552 -2.71 -8.43 -16.85
N LEU A 553 -2.43 -9.63 -16.34
CA LEU A 553 -2.32 -10.84 -17.17
C LEU A 553 -3.67 -11.25 -17.76
N ASN A 554 -4.77 -11.03 -17.05
CA ASN A 554 -6.11 -11.19 -17.60
C ASN A 554 -6.36 -10.27 -18.80
N ARG A 555 -6.01 -8.98 -18.68
CA ARG A 555 -6.20 -8.03 -19.78
C ARG A 555 -5.34 -8.35 -20.99
N ILE A 556 -4.07 -8.68 -20.76
CA ILE A 556 -3.13 -9.11 -21.81
C ILE A 556 -3.72 -10.31 -22.56
N GLU A 557 -4.07 -11.38 -21.85
CA GLU A 557 -4.60 -12.61 -22.46
C GLU A 557 -5.86 -12.34 -23.31
N ASN A 558 -6.76 -11.45 -22.84
CA ASN A 558 -7.98 -11.10 -23.56
C ASN A 558 -7.78 -10.06 -24.68
N GLY A 559 -6.57 -9.55 -24.90
CA GLY A 559 -6.32 -8.51 -25.88
C GLY A 559 -6.97 -7.16 -25.52
N GLN A 560 -7.21 -6.91 -24.23
CA GLN A 560 -7.82 -5.67 -23.75
C GLN A 560 -6.74 -4.63 -23.52
N GLU A 561 -6.90 -3.43 -24.09
CA GLU A 561 -6.01 -2.31 -23.78
C GLU A 561 -6.06 -1.96 -22.29
N PHE A 562 -4.95 -1.47 -21.76
CA PHE A 562 -4.95 -0.92 -20.42
C PHE A 562 -5.64 0.43 -20.43
N THR A 563 -6.68 0.55 -19.60
CA THR A 563 -7.33 1.83 -19.30
C THR A 563 -6.48 2.61 -18.29
N SER A 564 -6.94 3.82 -17.93
CA SER A 564 -6.31 4.75 -16.97
C SER A 564 -5.80 4.14 -15.64
N PHE A 565 -6.27 2.96 -15.26
CA PHE A 565 -5.83 2.28 -14.06
C PHE A 565 -4.60 1.38 -14.22
N LEU A 566 -4.35 0.76 -15.38
CA LEU A 566 -3.19 -0.13 -15.61
C LEU A 566 -2.18 0.47 -16.60
N SER A 567 -2.49 1.65 -17.13
CA SER A 567 -1.49 2.53 -17.72
C SER A 567 -0.71 3.18 -16.58
N PHE A 568 0.60 2.91 -16.50
CA PHE A 568 1.47 3.43 -15.45
C PHE A 568 2.02 4.79 -15.82
#